data_AF-A0A973P9X2-F1
#
_entry.id   AF-A0A973P9X2-F1
#
_cell.length_a   1.000
_cell.length_b   1.000
_cell.length_c   1.000
_cell.angle_alpha   90.00
_cell.angle_beta   90.00
_cell.angle_gamma   90.00
#
_symmetry.space_group_name_H-M   'P 1'
#
loop_
_entity.id
_entity.type
_entity.pdbx_description
1 polymer ?
#
loop_
_entity_poly.entity_id
_entity_poly.type
_entity_poly.pdbx_seq_one_letter_code
_entity_poly.pdbx_strand_id
1 'polypeptide(L)'
;MTRTRRLGTAFAIAAAVVCAGSGCTVIPVSGPYTVNDAGGGDPLNKPFQRMIAVPPRDDWNPDQLIRGLQAAMAAYPDDPTVLAKYLTPEAQAKWKPSGPVTVIEDTFQIVYPTERTAAEQQYVLKGKQIARIDPDDAYVPLSGNAPELSFVLKKDARGVYRVDQLRDGLVLTKSDVARAYRLTNLYYLNNARERLVVDRVCLRLKPTETFAQTVVKRLLKDPSAALRGAVGTGFPPGTELESVGTGEDRVVINLSGPLLSLDLTEKSALVAQLRYSLTNNKVANSRTIEVQVEGEPYWTEPPNPENRWLDNGGNTPFYTSKGVVHVMSNEGAGVAVQGPAGEPNPEFGAFALSKQQTSALVAARTSTGVSVAALTPEGRWQQVIEGTELTDPTWHRDGSLWTFDKHNHMV
;
A
#
# COMPACT_ATOMS: atom_id res chain seq x y z
N MET A 1 65.75 -31.97 13.45
CA MET A 1 64.88 -30.78 13.63
C MET A 1 63.95 -30.51 12.42
N THR A 2 63.50 -31.53 11.68
CA THR A 2 62.80 -31.33 10.38
C THR A 2 61.40 -31.94 10.32
N ARG A 3 60.97 -32.75 11.30
CA ARG A 3 59.60 -33.33 11.35
C ARG A 3 58.58 -32.50 12.15
N THR A 4 58.99 -31.82 13.21
CA THR A 4 58.10 -30.99 14.05
C THR A 4 57.62 -29.73 13.36
N ARG A 5 58.42 -29.15 12.46
CA ARG A 5 58.06 -27.94 11.70
C ARG A 5 56.94 -28.18 10.67
N ARG A 6 56.86 -29.39 10.09
CA ARG A 6 55.84 -29.73 9.07
C ARG A 6 54.45 -30.01 9.67
N LEU A 7 54.40 -30.54 10.89
CA LEU A 7 53.16 -30.74 11.65
C LEU A 7 52.55 -29.40 12.09
N GLY A 8 53.37 -28.42 12.47
CA GLY A 8 52.89 -27.07 12.81
C GLY A 8 52.26 -26.33 11.63
N THR A 9 52.85 -26.45 10.43
CA THR A 9 52.28 -25.81 9.22
C THR A 9 50.98 -26.47 8.78
N ALA A 10 50.88 -27.80 8.89
CA ALA A 10 49.65 -28.52 8.54
C ALA A 10 48.49 -28.17 9.49
N PHE A 11 48.77 -27.99 10.79
CA PHE A 11 47.76 -27.59 11.78
C PHE A 11 47.32 -26.13 11.59
N ALA A 12 48.25 -25.23 11.23
CA ALA A 12 47.92 -23.84 10.94
C ALA A 12 47.07 -23.69 9.67
N ILE A 13 47.32 -24.49 8.63
CA ILE A 13 46.53 -24.48 7.40
C ILE A 13 45.14 -25.10 7.65
N ALA A 14 45.06 -26.20 8.43
CA ALA A 14 43.77 -26.79 8.79
C ALA A 14 42.90 -25.85 9.65
N ALA A 15 43.50 -25.13 10.60
CA ALA A 15 42.79 -24.14 11.41
C ALA A 15 42.31 -22.93 10.58
N ALA A 16 43.11 -22.47 9.61
CA ALA A 16 42.73 -21.39 8.71
C ALA A 16 41.58 -21.76 7.76
N VAL A 17 41.51 -23.02 7.31
CA VAL A 17 40.44 -23.51 6.41
C VAL A 17 39.12 -23.72 7.17
N VAL A 18 39.15 -24.12 8.45
CA VAL A 18 37.93 -24.28 9.27
C VAL A 18 37.30 -22.94 9.65
N CYS A 19 38.09 -21.88 9.86
CA CYS A 19 37.57 -20.53 10.14
C CYS A 19 36.94 -19.82 8.92
N ALA A 20 37.13 -20.33 7.70
CA ALA A 20 36.53 -19.76 6.49
C ALA A 20 35.09 -20.25 6.22
N GLY A 21 34.55 -21.18 7.04
CA GLY A 21 33.30 -21.88 6.75
C GLY A 21 32.02 -21.37 7.42
N SER A 22 32.09 -20.41 8.36
CA SER A 22 30.91 -19.89 9.07
C SER A 22 30.60 -18.45 8.72
N GLY A 23 30.55 -18.16 7.42
CA GLY A 23 29.85 -17.00 6.88
C GLY A 23 28.38 -17.35 6.68
N CYS A 24 27.60 -17.45 7.77
CA CYS A 24 26.15 -17.39 7.65
C CYS A 24 25.80 -15.97 7.18
N THR A 25 25.69 -15.75 5.87
CA THR A 25 24.97 -14.59 5.35
C THR A 25 23.50 -14.81 5.68
N VAL A 26 23.08 -14.31 6.83
CA VAL A 26 21.68 -13.96 7.03
C VAL A 26 21.43 -12.84 6.04
N ILE A 27 20.80 -13.17 4.91
CA ILE A 27 20.14 -12.17 4.08
C ILE A 27 18.96 -11.68 4.93
N PRO A 28 18.95 -10.44 5.44
CA PRO A 28 17.76 -9.92 6.08
C PRO A 28 16.66 -9.85 5.00
N VAL A 29 15.71 -10.78 5.05
CA VAL A 29 14.46 -10.76 4.27
C VAL A 29 13.48 -9.74 4.88
N SER A 30 13.97 -8.53 5.14
CA SER A 30 13.19 -7.39 5.60
C SER A 30 14.01 -6.09 5.60
N GLY A 31 14.70 -5.80 4.50
CA GLY A 31 15.05 -4.41 4.16
C GLY A 31 13.86 -3.73 3.48
N PRO A 32 13.68 -2.40 3.62
CA PRO A 32 12.61 -1.69 2.92
C PRO A 32 12.74 -2.00 1.43
N TYR A 33 11.65 -2.48 0.83
CA TYR A 33 11.58 -2.76 -0.59
C TYR A 33 12.31 -1.66 -1.36
N THR A 34 13.25 -2.03 -2.23
CA THR A 34 13.74 -1.13 -3.26
C THR A 34 12.53 -0.74 -4.08
N VAL A 35 11.93 0.39 -3.75
CA VAL A 35 11.09 1.12 -4.69
C VAL A 35 12.06 1.37 -5.83
N ASN A 36 11.93 0.60 -6.92
CA ASN A 36 12.63 0.92 -8.14
C ASN A 36 12.38 2.40 -8.38
N ASP A 37 13.44 3.20 -8.30
CA ASP A 37 13.43 4.57 -8.73
C ASP A 37 13.34 4.59 -10.25
N ALA A 38 12.17 4.19 -10.71
CA ALA A 38 11.67 4.58 -11.99
C ALA A 38 11.35 6.07 -11.85
N GLY A 39 12.14 6.93 -12.49
CA GLY A 39 12.08 8.40 -12.40
C GLY A 39 10.68 9.00 -12.39
N GLY A 40 10.53 10.22 -11.88
CA GLY A 40 9.24 10.90 -11.78
C GLY A 40 8.46 10.96 -13.11
N GLY A 41 7.13 11.03 -13.03
CA GLY A 41 6.24 11.11 -14.19
C GLY A 41 5.16 10.03 -14.23
N ASP A 42 4.28 10.12 -15.23
CA ASP A 42 3.16 9.18 -15.42
C ASP A 42 3.70 7.74 -15.61
N PRO A 43 3.27 6.75 -14.81
CA PRO A 43 3.65 5.35 -15.01
C PRO A 43 3.32 4.82 -16.40
N LEU A 44 2.39 5.45 -17.13
CA LEU A 44 2.05 5.12 -18.51
C LEU A 44 3.07 5.63 -19.54
N ASN A 45 3.93 6.60 -19.18
CA ASN A 45 4.97 7.13 -20.08
C ASN A 45 6.23 6.28 -20.11
N LYS A 46 6.34 5.27 -19.23
CA LYS A 46 7.44 4.28 -19.25
C LYS A 46 7.06 3.11 -20.13
N PRO A 47 7.97 2.48 -20.88
CA PRO A 47 7.64 1.25 -21.62
C PRO A 47 7.21 0.15 -20.63
N PHE A 48 5.91 -0.14 -20.59
CA PHE A 48 5.35 -1.23 -19.81
C PHE A 48 4.87 -2.35 -20.74
N GLN A 49 5.20 -3.61 -20.40
CA GLN A 49 4.77 -4.77 -21.16
C GLN A 49 3.25 -4.95 -20.97
N ARG A 50 2.48 -4.64 -22.02
CA ARG A 50 1.02 -4.85 -22.04
C ARG A 50 0.71 -6.29 -22.42
N MET A 51 -0.33 -6.84 -21.80
CA MET A 51 -0.91 -8.11 -22.24
C MET A 51 -1.82 -7.83 -23.42
N ILE A 52 -1.57 -8.47 -24.57
CA ILE A 52 -2.49 -8.42 -25.70
C ILE A 52 -3.43 -9.62 -25.56
N ALA A 53 -4.72 -9.37 -25.35
CA ALA A 53 -5.71 -10.43 -25.38
C ALA A 53 -5.87 -10.96 -26.81
N VAL A 54 -5.90 -12.28 -26.94
CA VAL A 54 -6.17 -12.95 -28.22
C VAL A 54 -7.63 -13.41 -28.21
N PRO A 55 -8.40 -13.25 -29.30
CA PRO A 55 -9.74 -13.85 -29.41
C PRO A 55 -9.70 -15.38 -29.21
N PRO A 56 -10.79 -15.99 -28.71
CA PRO A 56 -10.84 -17.44 -28.57
C PRO A 56 -10.79 -18.10 -29.95
N ARG A 57 -10.02 -19.18 -30.07
CA ARG A 57 -9.92 -19.95 -31.31
C ARG A 57 -10.96 -21.07 -31.33
N ASP A 58 -11.35 -21.46 -32.54
CA ASP A 58 -12.39 -22.47 -32.75
C ASP A 58 -11.94 -23.89 -32.34
N ASP A 59 -10.63 -24.13 -32.33
CA ASP A 59 -9.99 -25.40 -31.96
C ASP A 59 -9.67 -25.52 -30.46
N TRP A 60 -9.99 -24.51 -29.65
CA TRP A 60 -9.63 -24.51 -28.24
C TRP A 60 -10.45 -25.48 -27.39
N ASN A 61 -9.74 -26.21 -26.56
CA ASN A 61 -10.35 -27.01 -25.51
C ASN A 61 -10.78 -26.12 -24.31
N PRO A 62 -11.57 -26.66 -23.36
CA PRO A 62 -12.03 -25.93 -22.18
C PRO A 62 -10.94 -25.24 -21.34
N ASP A 63 -9.80 -25.91 -21.12
CA ASP A 63 -8.69 -25.32 -20.35
C ASP A 63 -8.09 -24.11 -21.09
N GLN A 64 -7.85 -24.25 -22.39
CA GLN A 64 -7.36 -23.16 -23.24
C GLN A 64 -8.33 -21.98 -23.28
N LEU A 65 -9.64 -22.24 -23.37
CA LEU A 65 -10.67 -21.20 -23.36
C LEU A 65 -10.67 -20.41 -22.04
N ILE A 66 -10.65 -21.09 -20.89
CA ILE A 66 -10.67 -20.42 -19.58
C ILE A 66 -9.37 -19.66 -19.33
N ARG A 67 -8.21 -20.21 -19.71
CA ARG A 67 -6.91 -19.50 -19.63
C ARG A 67 -6.88 -18.27 -20.54
N GLY A 68 -7.41 -18.40 -21.76
CA GLY A 68 -7.55 -17.28 -22.68
C GLY A 68 -8.50 -16.20 -22.13
N LEU A 69 -9.62 -16.60 -21.52
CA LEU A 69 -10.56 -15.69 -20.86
C LEU A 69 -9.87 -14.95 -19.72
N GLN A 70 -9.11 -15.66 -18.87
CA GLN A 70 -8.35 -15.08 -17.76
C GLN A 70 -7.31 -14.06 -18.27
N ALA A 71 -6.57 -14.38 -19.33
CA ALA A 71 -5.66 -13.43 -19.97
C ALA A 71 -6.41 -12.22 -20.57
N ALA A 72 -7.59 -12.44 -21.16
CA ALA A 72 -8.44 -11.36 -21.68
C ALA A 72 -8.99 -10.46 -20.57
N MET A 73 -9.28 -11.00 -19.38
CA MET A 73 -9.68 -10.21 -18.21
C MET A 73 -8.57 -9.25 -17.76
N ALA A 74 -7.30 -9.65 -17.90
CA ALA A 74 -6.16 -8.80 -17.60
C ALA A 74 -6.05 -7.60 -18.56
N ALA A 75 -6.33 -7.82 -19.85
CA ALA A 75 -6.26 -6.79 -20.90
C ALA A 75 -7.59 -6.04 -21.14
N TYR A 76 -8.63 -6.28 -20.34
CA TYR A 76 -9.96 -5.72 -20.54
C TYR A 76 -10.02 -4.19 -20.79
N PRO A 77 -9.21 -3.34 -20.12
CA PRO A 77 -9.20 -1.90 -20.37
C PRO A 77 -8.58 -1.50 -21.71
N ASP A 78 -7.72 -2.36 -22.26
CA ASP A 78 -7.00 -2.10 -23.50
C ASP A 78 -7.88 -2.44 -24.71
N ASP A 79 -8.64 -3.54 -24.61
CA ASP A 79 -9.60 -3.94 -25.62
C ASP A 79 -10.79 -4.70 -24.99
N PRO A 80 -11.89 -4.01 -24.64
CA PRO A 80 -13.06 -4.67 -24.06
C PRO A 80 -13.77 -5.61 -25.05
N THR A 81 -13.50 -5.48 -26.36
CA THR A 81 -14.20 -6.25 -27.40
C THR A 81 -13.75 -7.71 -27.46
N VAL A 82 -12.49 -7.99 -27.09
CA VAL A 82 -11.96 -9.36 -27.11
C VAL A 82 -12.58 -10.20 -26.00
N LEU A 83 -12.75 -9.63 -24.81
CA LEU A 83 -13.32 -10.35 -23.67
C LEU A 83 -14.73 -10.85 -23.96
N ALA A 84 -15.56 -10.04 -24.61
CA ALA A 84 -16.91 -10.41 -25.01
C ALA A 84 -16.92 -11.67 -25.89
N LYS A 85 -15.93 -11.87 -26.77
CA LYS A 85 -15.87 -13.02 -27.69
C LYS A 85 -15.75 -14.37 -26.98
N TYR A 86 -15.30 -14.40 -25.73
CA TYR A 86 -15.23 -15.62 -24.90
C TYR A 86 -16.59 -16.05 -24.34
N LEU A 87 -17.52 -15.11 -24.24
CA LEU A 87 -18.80 -15.26 -23.55
C LEU A 87 -19.93 -15.59 -24.53
N THR A 88 -20.91 -16.36 -24.07
CA THR A 88 -22.19 -16.53 -24.78
C THR A 88 -22.98 -15.22 -24.77
N PRO A 89 -23.93 -14.99 -25.69
CA PRO A 89 -24.79 -13.80 -25.65
C PRO A 89 -25.52 -13.64 -24.31
N GLU A 90 -25.95 -14.76 -23.70
CA GLU A 90 -26.62 -14.75 -22.41
C GLU A 90 -25.67 -14.34 -21.28
N ALA A 91 -24.41 -14.82 -21.30
CA ALA A 91 -23.39 -14.43 -20.34
C ALA A 91 -23.02 -12.95 -20.48
N GLN A 92 -22.84 -12.46 -21.70
CA GLN A 92 -22.53 -11.04 -21.97
C GLN A 92 -23.59 -10.09 -21.42
N ALA A 93 -24.87 -10.49 -21.48
CA ALA A 93 -25.97 -9.67 -20.99
C ALA A 93 -26.05 -9.61 -19.44
N LYS A 94 -25.51 -10.62 -18.74
CA LYS A 94 -25.66 -10.76 -17.28
C LYS A 94 -24.39 -10.43 -16.50
N TRP A 95 -23.23 -10.83 -17.02
CA TRP A 95 -21.96 -10.74 -16.31
C TRP A 95 -21.42 -9.32 -16.26
N LYS A 96 -20.91 -8.91 -15.10
CA LYS A 96 -20.37 -7.56 -14.88
C LYS A 96 -18.84 -7.58 -14.67
N PRO A 97 -18.04 -7.02 -15.59
CA PRO A 97 -16.59 -6.90 -15.40
C PRO A 97 -16.22 -5.90 -14.30
N SER A 98 -17.12 -4.97 -13.95
CA SER A 98 -16.91 -3.96 -12.90
C SER A 98 -17.04 -4.49 -11.46
N GLY A 99 -17.25 -5.79 -11.29
CA GLY A 99 -17.24 -6.45 -9.98
C GLY A 99 -15.83 -6.48 -9.33
N PRO A 100 -15.71 -7.12 -8.16
CA PRO A 100 -14.43 -7.23 -7.46
C PRO A 100 -13.40 -8.02 -8.28
N VAL A 101 -12.12 -7.75 -8.08
CA VAL A 101 -11.05 -8.54 -8.68
C VAL A 101 -10.56 -9.59 -7.70
N THR A 102 -10.62 -10.84 -8.12
CA THR A 102 -10.01 -11.97 -7.41
C THR A 102 -8.56 -12.10 -7.86
N VAL A 103 -7.62 -11.98 -6.93
CA VAL A 103 -6.19 -12.11 -7.21
C VAL A 103 -5.69 -13.48 -6.77
N ILE A 104 -5.20 -14.26 -7.73
CA ILE A 104 -4.65 -15.59 -7.51
C ILE A 104 -3.14 -15.63 -7.74
N GLU A 105 -2.44 -16.64 -7.23
CA GLU A 105 -1.07 -16.94 -7.66
C GLU A 105 -1.02 -17.22 -9.17
N ASP A 106 0.16 -17.04 -9.76
CA ASP A 106 0.36 -17.26 -11.21
C ASP A 106 0.15 -18.73 -11.63
N THR A 107 0.24 -19.66 -10.68
CA THR A 107 -0.02 -21.08 -10.91
C THR A 107 -1.44 -21.45 -10.48
N PHE A 108 -2.21 -21.98 -11.43
CA PHE A 108 -3.54 -22.51 -11.20
C PHE A 108 -3.84 -23.69 -12.14
N GLN A 109 -4.79 -24.52 -11.71
CA GLN A 109 -5.26 -25.69 -12.44
C GLN A 109 -6.75 -25.55 -12.75
N ILE A 110 -7.16 -26.14 -13.87
CA ILE A 110 -8.57 -26.24 -14.24
C ILE A 110 -9.01 -27.68 -13.99
N VAL A 111 -9.96 -27.84 -13.08
CA VAL A 111 -10.56 -29.13 -12.75
C VAL A 111 -11.72 -29.38 -13.71
N TYR A 112 -11.65 -30.52 -14.38
CA TYR A 112 -12.67 -30.98 -15.30
C TYR A 112 -13.83 -31.64 -14.54
N PRO A 113 -15.07 -31.57 -15.06
CA PRO A 113 -16.19 -32.30 -14.48
C PRO A 113 -15.99 -33.81 -14.63
N THR A 114 -16.51 -34.56 -13.65
CA THR A 114 -16.46 -36.03 -13.61
C THR A 114 -17.24 -36.66 -14.77
N GLU A 115 -18.37 -36.05 -15.14
CA GLU A 115 -19.17 -36.46 -16.29
C GLU A 115 -19.08 -35.40 -17.41
N ARG A 116 -18.76 -35.85 -18.63
CA ARG A 116 -18.56 -34.98 -19.81
C ARG A 116 -19.61 -35.20 -20.90
N THR A 117 -20.76 -35.76 -20.55
CA THR A 117 -21.86 -36.07 -21.48
C THR A 117 -22.91 -34.96 -21.54
N ALA A 118 -22.96 -34.07 -20.55
CA ALA A 118 -23.87 -32.93 -20.53
C ALA A 118 -23.50 -31.86 -21.59
N ALA A 119 -24.52 -31.19 -22.14
CA ALA A 119 -24.35 -30.10 -23.10
C ALA A 119 -23.71 -28.84 -22.47
N GLU A 120 -23.96 -28.63 -21.19
CA GLU A 120 -23.31 -27.62 -20.35
C GLU A 120 -22.41 -28.33 -19.34
N GLN A 121 -21.19 -27.84 -19.19
CA GLN A 121 -20.18 -28.47 -18.36
C GLN A 121 -19.56 -27.46 -17.42
N GLN A 122 -19.53 -27.78 -16.13
CA GLN A 122 -18.92 -26.93 -15.11
C GLN A 122 -17.44 -27.28 -14.93
N TYR A 123 -16.60 -26.25 -15.02
CA TYR A 123 -15.16 -26.30 -14.80
C TYR A 123 -14.81 -25.44 -13.60
N VAL A 124 -13.82 -25.85 -12.81
CA VAL A 124 -13.38 -25.09 -11.64
C VAL A 124 -11.92 -24.69 -11.78
N LEU A 125 -11.65 -23.39 -11.73
CA LEU A 125 -10.29 -22.88 -11.61
C LEU A 125 -9.87 -22.98 -10.14
N LYS A 126 -8.90 -23.85 -9.85
CA LYS A 126 -8.26 -23.97 -8.54
C LYS A 126 -6.89 -23.30 -8.58
N GLY A 127 -6.78 -22.18 -7.86
CA GLY A 127 -5.53 -21.47 -7.60
C GLY A 127 -5.52 -20.97 -6.17
N LYS A 128 -4.36 -20.55 -5.65
CA LYS A 128 -4.31 -19.94 -4.31
C LYS A 128 -4.74 -18.48 -4.42
N GLN A 129 -5.84 -18.08 -3.77
CA GLN A 129 -6.25 -16.67 -3.72
C GLN A 129 -5.40 -15.91 -2.70
N ILE A 130 -4.66 -14.92 -3.17
CA ILE A 130 -3.74 -14.13 -2.34
C ILE A 130 -4.30 -12.77 -1.96
N ALA A 131 -5.27 -12.25 -2.72
CA ALA A 131 -5.92 -10.99 -2.42
C ALA A 131 -7.27 -10.84 -3.13
N ARG A 132 -7.95 -9.76 -2.78
CA ARG A 132 -9.09 -9.21 -3.50
C ARG A 132 -8.88 -7.72 -3.70
N ILE A 133 -9.24 -7.19 -4.87
CA ILE A 133 -9.41 -5.75 -5.06
C ILE A 133 -10.91 -5.49 -5.07
N ASP A 134 -11.38 -4.73 -4.10
CA ASP A 134 -12.80 -4.43 -3.95
C ASP A 134 -13.28 -3.37 -4.95
N PRO A 135 -14.60 -3.22 -5.16
CA PRO A 135 -15.15 -2.23 -6.11
C PRO A 135 -14.80 -0.77 -5.77
N ASP A 136 -14.38 -0.48 -4.55
CA ASP A 136 -13.85 0.81 -4.10
C ASP A 136 -12.32 0.93 -4.26
N ASP A 137 -11.72 0.00 -5.00
CA ASP A 137 -10.27 -0.14 -5.26
C ASP A 137 -9.43 -0.54 -4.04
N ALA A 138 -10.03 -0.92 -2.90
CA ALA A 138 -9.27 -1.38 -1.74
C ALA A 138 -8.59 -2.72 -2.03
N TYR A 139 -7.29 -2.83 -1.73
CA TYR A 139 -6.55 -4.09 -1.82
C TYR A 139 -6.59 -4.83 -0.48
N VAL A 140 -7.29 -5.96 -0.44
CA VAL A 140 -7.45 -6.80 0.74
C VAL A 140 -6.59 -8.06 0.60
N PRO A 141 -5.46 -8.19 1.32
CA PRO A 141 -4.66 -9.40 1.31
C PRO A 141 -5.41 -10.54 2.00
N LEU A 142 -5.27 -11.75 1.49
CA LEU A 142 -5.94 -12.95 1.98
C LEU A 142 -4.93 -14.07 2.25
N SER A 143 -5.22 -14.91 3.24
CA SER A 143 -4.31 -15.96 3.71
C SER A 143 -4.20 -17.20 2.81
N GLY A 144 -4.68 -17.17 1.56
CA GLY A 144 -4.37 -18.22 0.59
C GLY A 144 -5.40 -19.33 0.39
N ASN A 145 -6.69 -19.11 0.65
CA ASN A 145 -7.71 -20.14 0.37
C ASN A 145 -7.85 -20.36 -1.14
N ALA A 146 -8.20 -21.58 -1.56
CA ALA A 146 -8.53 -21.85 -2.96
C ALA A 146 -9.94 -21.31 -3.25
N PRO A 147 -10.11 -20.26 -4.07
CA PRO A 147 -11.44 -19.83 -4.44
C PRO A 147 -12.01 -20.89 -5.38
N GLU A 148 -13.25 -21.33 -5.15
CA GLU A 148 -13.97 -22.12 -6.15
C GLU A 148 -14.52 -21.17 -7.22
N LEU A 149 -13.67 -20.89 -8.20
CA LEU A 149 -14.05 -20.09 -9.38
C LEU A 149 -14.62 -21.04 -10.44
N SER A 150 -15.96 -21.16 -10.46
CA SER A 150 -16.67 -22.00 -11.41
C SER A 150 -16.97 -21.27 -12.72
N PHE A 151 -16.77 -21.98 -13.82
CA PHE A 151 -17.15 -21.56 -15.18
C PHE A 151 -18.03 -22.63 -15.79
N VAL A 152 -19.23 -22.25 -16.26
CA VAL A 152 -20.08 -23.14 -17.07
C VAL A 152 -19.76 -22.88 -18.52
N LEU A 153 -19.37 -23.92 -19.26
CA LEU A 153 -19.04 -23.85 -20.67
C LEU A 153 -20.09 -24.59 -21.49
N LYS A 154 -20.45 -24.02 -22.65
CA LYS A 154 -21.32 -24.65 -23.64
C LYS A 154 -20.73 -24.49 -25.04
N LYS A 155 -21.13 -25.35 -25.97
CA LYS A 155 -20.81 -25.19 -27.38
C LYS A 155 -21.83 -24.25 -28.04
N ASP A 156 -21.35 -23.33 -28.87
CA ASP A 156 -22.21 -22.50 -29.70
C ASP A 156 -22.76 -23.28 -30.91
N ALA A 157 -23.52 -22.60 -31.78
CA ALA A 157 -24.09 -23.20 -32.99
C ALA A 157 -23.04 -23.75 -33.98
N ARG A 158 -21.77 -23.35 -33.86
CA ARG A 158 -20.64 -23.84 -34.67
C ARG A 158 -19.90 -25.00 -34.00
N GLY A 159 -20.33 -25.40 -32.81
CA GLY A 159 -19.68 -26.46 -32.03
C GLY A 159 -18.47 -25.98 -31.22
N VAL A 160 -18.27 -24.66 -31.09
CA VAL A 160 -17.10 -24.07 -30.42
C VAL A 160 -17.44 -23.71 -28.98
N TYR A 161 -16.52 -23.96 -28.04
CA TYR A 161 -16.74 -23.63 -26.64
C TYR A 161 -16.83 -22.11 -26.38
N ARG A 162 -17.80 -21.72 -25.56
CA ARG A 162 -17.99 -20.38 -24.99
C ARG A 162 -18.36 -20.49 -23.51
N VAL A 163 -18.04 -19.47 -22.74
CA VAL A 163 -18.40 -19.40 -21.31
C VAL A 163 -19.81 -18.84 -21.17
N ASP A 164 -20.68 -19.63 -20.56
CA ASP A 164 -22.10 -19.33 -20.36
C ASP A 164 -22.40 -18.73 -18.99
N GLN A 165 -21.68 -19.17 -17.96
CA GLN A 165 -21.85 -18.66 -16.61
C GLN A 165 -20.50 -18.54 -15.90
N LEU A 166 -20.34 -17.44 -15.19
CA LEU A 166 -19.17 -17.10 -14.41
C LEU A 166 -19.55 -16.07 -13.34
N ARG A 167 -18.76 -15.98 -12.28
CA ARG A 167 -18.96 -14.99 -11.23
C ARG A 167 -18.63 -13.58 -11.75
N ASP A 168 -19.39 -12.58 -11.31
CA ASP A 168 -19.09 -11.17 -11.55
C ASP A 168 -17.69 -10.77 -11.06
N GLY A 169 -17.08 -9.84 -11.80
CA GLY A 169 -15.72 -9.38 -11.55
C GLY A 169 -14.67 -10.15 -12.33
N LEU A 170 -13.41 -9.79 -12.10
CA LEU A 170 -12.27 -10.27 -12.87
C LEU A 170 -11.44 -11.25 -12.04
N VAL A 171 -10.83 -12.23 -12.71
CA VAL A 171 -9.87 -13.16 -12.09
C VAL A 171 -8.51 -12.87 -12.68
N LEU A 172 -7.61 -12.34 -11.85
CA LEU A 172 -6.27 -11.91 -12.27
C LEU A 172 -5.21 -12.69 -11.51
N THR A 173 -4.13 -13.03 -12.20
CA THR A 173 -2.94 -13.52 -11.53
C THR A 173 -2.20 -12.39 -10.82
N LYS A 174 -1.31 -12.73 -9.88
CA LYS A 174 -0.40 -11.79 -9.23
C LYS A 174 0.38 -10.97 -10.26
N SER A 175 0.87 -11.62 -11.31
CA SER A 175 1.58 -10.98 -12.41
C SER A 175 0.70 -10.04 -13.23
N ASP A 176 -0.58 -10.37 -13.43
CA ASP A 176 -1.54 -9.46 -14.09
C ASP A 176 -1.77 -8.19 -13.29
N VAL A 177 -1.95 -8.31 -11.97
CA VAL A 177 -2.12 -7.15 -11.09
C VAL A 177 -0.86 -6.27 -11.11
N ALA A 178 0.33 -6.87 -11.01
CA ALA A 178 1.60 -6.13 -11.06
C ALA A 178 1.77 -5.33 -12.37
N ARG A 179 1.23 -5.83 -13.49
CA ARG A 179 1.24 -5.13 -14.78
C ARG A 179 0.16 -4.05 -14.87
N ALA A 180 -1.09 -4.41 -14.60
CA ALA A 180 -2.27 -3.60 -14.91
C ALA A 180 -2.69 -2.64 -13.79
N TYR A 181 -2.18 -2.80 -12.57
CA TYR A 181 -2.55 -1.97 -11.42
C TYR A 181 -1.35 -1.26 -10.81
N ARG A 182 -1.64 -0.15 -10.13
CA ARG A 182 -0.69 0.58 -9.31
C ARG A 182 -1.28 0.76 -7.92
N LEU A 183 -0.43 0.52 -6.93
CA LEU A 183 -0.75 0.81 -5.54
C LEU A 183 -0.59 2.32 -5.33
N THR A 184 -1.65 2.96 -4.88
CA THR A 184 -1.82 4.41 -4.91
C THR A 184 -2.20 4.91 -3.53
N ASN A 185 -1.49 5.92 -3.06
CA ASN A 185 -1.80 6.61 -1.82
C ASN A 185 -2.70 7.82 -2.10
N LEU A 186 -3.96 7.76 -1.71
CA LEU A 186 -4.90 8.88 -1.77
C LEU A 186 -4.95 9.56 -0.40
N TYR A 187 -4.94 10.88 -0.38
CA TYR A 187 -4.88 11.63 0.87
C TYR A 187 -6.23 12.31 1.09
N TYR A 188 -6.87 12.00 2.21
CA TYR A 188 -8.14 12.58 2.64
C TYR A 188 -7.94 13.39 3.91
N LEU A 189 -8.89 14.23 4.29
CA LEU A 189 -8.81 15.06 5.49
C LEU A 189 -9.28 14.26 6.71
N ASN A 190 -8.64 14.43 7.86
CA ASN A 190 -9.25 13.98 9.11
C ASN A 190 -10.53 14.79 9.41
N ASN A 191 -11.36 14.32 10.35
CA ASN A 191 -12.63 15.00 10.68
C ASN A 191 -12.43 16.46 11.14
N ALA A 192 -11.29 16.79 11.76
CA ALA A 192 -10.94 18.15 12.16
C ALA A 192 -10.36 19.02 11.02
N ARG A 193 -10.19 18.47 9.81
CA ARG A 193 -9.66 19.13 8.60
C ARG A 193 -8.30 19.81 8.77
N GLU A 194 -7.47 19.30 9.68
CA GLU A 194 -6.15 19.85 10.00
C GLU A 194 -5.00 18.97 9.52
N ARG A 195 -5.29 17.70 9.18
CA ARG A 195 -4.30 16.69 8.79
C ARG A 195 -4.80 15.81 7.67
N LEU A 196 -3.86 15.24 6.93
CA LEU A 196 -4.16 14.24 5.91
C LEU A 196 -4.03 12.82 6.45
N VAL A 197 -4.96 11.96 6.03
CA VAL A 197 -4.99 10.53 6.29
C VAL A 197 -4.85 9.82 4.95
N VAL A 198 -3.95 8.84 4.90
CA VAL A 198 -3.71 8.07 3.67
C VAL A 198 -4.70 6.91 3.55
N ASP A 199 -5.38 6.85 2.43
CA ASP A 199 -6.11 5.69 1.93
C ASP A 199 -5.29 5.00 0.85
N ARG A 200 -4.93 3.74 1.07
CA ARG A 200 -4.07 2.99 0.15
C ARG A 200 -4.92 2.05 -0.70
N VAL A 201 -5.11 2.42 -1.96
CA VAL A 201 -5.96 1.72 -2.93
C VAL A 201 -5.12 1.17 -4.09
N CYS A 202 -5.65 0.24 -4.86
CA CYS A 202 -5.01 -0.35 -6.02
C CYS A 202 -5.75 0.09 -7.29
N LEU A 203 -5.24 1.14 -7.94
CA LEU A 203 -5.87 1.71 -9.12
C LEU A 203 -5.41 1.00 -10.38
N ARG A 204 -6.38 0.63 -11.20
CA ARG A 204 -6.15 0.08 -12.53
C ARG A 204 -5.63 1.16 -13.47
N LEU A 205 -4.59 0.82 -14.22
CA LEU A 205 -4.11 1.63 -15.34
C LEU A 205 -5.03 1.50 -16.54
N LYS A 206 -5.29 2.62 -17.21
CA LYS A 206 -6.15 2.70 -18.39
C LYS A 206 -5.39 3.36 -19.54
N PRO A 207 -5.41 2.82 -20.76
CA PRO A 207 -4.71 3.43 -21.89
C PRO A 207 -5.29 4.76 -22.36
N THR A 208 -6.58 4.98 -22.10
CA THR A 208 -7.33 6.14 -22.59
C THR A 208 -7.27 7.34 -21.64
N GLU A 209 -6.60 7.21 -20.50
CA GLU A 209 -6.54 8.24 -19.45
C GLU A 209 -5.10 8.34 -18.92
N THR A 210 -4.68 9.54 -18.52
CA THR A 210 -3.43 9.66 -17.75
C THR A 210 -3.60 9.04 -16.37
N PHE A 211 -2.51 8.65 -15.73
CA PHE A 211 -2.60 8.18 -14.34
C PHE A 211 -3.05 9.31 -13.39
N ALA A 212 -2.68 10.56 -13.69
CA ALA A 212 -3.19 11.75 -13.01
C ALA A 212 -4.72 11.80 -13.03
N GLN A 213 -5.31 11.63 -14.22
CA GLN A 213 -6.77 11.58 -14.39
C GLN A 213 -7.39 10.43 -13.60
N THR A 214 -6.76 9.26 -13.59
CA THR A 214 -7.23 8.10 -12.82
C THR A 214 -7.26 8.40 -11.30
N VAL A 215 -6.20 9.04 -10.78
CA VAL A 215 -6.11 9.45 -9.37
C VAL A 215 -7.20 10.47 -9.02
N VAL A 216 -7.36 11.53 -9.82
CA VAL A 216 -8.36 12.59 -9.55
C VAL A 216 -9.78 12.03 -9.63
N LYS A 217 -10.10 11.22 -10.65
CA LYS A 217 -11.41 10.54 -10.74
C LYS A 217 -11.70 9.67 -9.51
N ARG A 218 -10.68 9.04 -8.92
CA ARG A 218 -10.86 8.25 -7.70
C ARG A 218 -11.08 9.12 -6.47
N LEU A 219 -10.39 10.27 -6.35
CA LEU A 219 -10.57 11.20 -5.23
C LEU A 219 -11.97 11.84 -5.18
N LEU A 220 -12.63 11.97 -6.33
CA LEU A 220 -14.02 12.45 -6.43
C LEU A 220 -15.06 11.41 -5.96
N LYS A 221 -14.65 10.15 -5.79
CA LYS A 221 -15.49 9.10 -5.19
C LYS A 221 -15.25 9.00 -3.69
N ASP A 222 -16.19 8.39 -2.99
CA ASP A 222 -16.08 8.08 -1.56
C ASP A 222 -14.76 7.36 -1.24
N PRO A 223 -14.16 7.61 -0.06
CA PRO A 223 -13.00 6.85 0.41
C PRO A 223 -13.33 5.36 0.51
N SER A 224 -12.29 4.53 0.58
CA SER A 224 -12.45 3.09 0.77
C SER A 224 -13.30 2.80 2.03
N ALA A 225 -13.95 1.64 2.03
CA ALA A 225 -14.82 1.23 3.14
C ALA A 225 -14.10 1.26 4.50
N ALA A 226 -12.77 1.05 4.52
CA ALA A 226 -11.96 1.10 5.73
C ALA A 226 -11.86 2.50 6.37
N LEU A 227 -12.00 3.57 5.58
CA LEU A 227 -11.89 4.96 6.05
C LEU A 227 -13.21 5.73 5.99
N ARG A 228 -14.28 5.13 5.48
CA ARG A 228 -15.60 5.76 5.40
C ARG A 228 -16.06 6.22 6.78
N GLY A 229 -16.38 7.52 6.90
CA GLY A 229 -16.80 8.16 8.15
C GLY A 229 -15.67 8.57 9.10
N ALA A 230 -14.43 8.13 8.85
CA ALA A 230 -13.25 8.55 9.61
C ALA A 230 -12.49 9.72 8.93
N VAL A 231 -12.75 9.93 7.65
CA VAL A 231 -12.12 10.98 6.83
C VAL A 231 -13.16 11.76 6.03
N GLY A 232 -12.81 13.00 5.69
CA GLY A 232 -13.56 13.87 4.80
C GLY A 232 -12.79 14.15 3.50
N THR A 233 -13.52 14.66 2.53
CA THR A 233 -12.96 15.15 1.26
C THR A 233 -12.99 16.68 1.23
N GLY A 234 -11.98 17.29 0.61
CA GLY A 234 -11.94 18.71 0.31
C GLY A 234 -12.75 19.08 -0.93
N PHE A 235 -13.20 18.09 -1.71
CA PHE A 235 -14.08 18.32 -2.87
C PHE A 235 -15.52 18.59 -2.40
N PRO A 236 -16.11 19.74 -2.77
CA PRO A 236 -17.53 19.98 -2.53
C PRO A 236 -18.43 18.91 -3.18
N PRO A 237 -19.60 18.63 -2.60
CA PRO A 237 -20.61 17.80 -3.27
C PRO A 237 -20.99 18.38 -4.64
N GLY A 238 -21.04 17.52 -5.66
CA GLY A 238 -21.31 17.92 -7.04
C GLY A 238 -20.10 18.42 -7.82
N THR A 239 -18.87 18.32 -7.28
CA THR A 239 -17.67 18.54 -8.07
C THR A 239 -17.44 17.42 -9.08
N GLU A 240 -17.20 17.79 -10.34
CA GLU A 240 -16.89 16.86 -11.42
C GLU A 240 -15.53 17.18 -12.06
N LEU A 241 -14.95 16.18 -12.74
CA LEU A 241 -13.70 16.32 -13.46
C LEU A 241 -13.96 16.52 -14.96
N GLU A 242 -13.60 17.70 -15.47
CA GLU A 242 -13.71 18.03 -16.89
C GLU A 242 -12.52 17.48 -17.67
N SER A 243 -11.29 17.76 -17.21
CA SER A 243 -10.07 17.31 -17.89
C SER A 243 -8.86 17.31 -16.96
N VAL A 244 -7.83 16.54 -17.36
CA VAL A 244 -6.50 16.60 -16.76
C VAL A 244 -5.45 16.69 -17.85
N GLY A 245 -4.73 17.80 -17.89
CA GLY A 245 -3.54 17.98 -18.71
C GLY A 245 -2.28 17.65 -17.90
N THR A 246 -1.36 16.90 -18.48
CA THR A 246 -0.03 16.64 -17.88
C THR A 246 1.06 17.13 -18.83
N GLY A 247 1.80 18.15 -18.40
CA GLY A 247 3.00 18.66 -19.06
C GLY A 247 4.29 18.24 -18.33
N GLU A 248 5.43 18.74 -18.81
CA GLU A 248 6.74 18.45 -18.19
C GLU A 248 6.87 19.06 -16.78
N ASP A 249 6.44 20.32 -16.64
CA ASP A 249 6.59 21.16 -15.45
C ASP A 249 5.29 21.36 -14.67
N ARG A 250 4.13 21.02 -15.26
CA ARG A 250 2.82 21.26 -14.64
C ARG A 250 1.79 20.17 -14.89
N VAL A 251 0.87 20.02 -13.94
CA VAL A 251 -0.36 19.23 -14.06
C VAL A 251 -1.54 20.19 -13.95
N VAL A 252 -2.37 20.25 -14.98
CA VAL A 252 -3.57 21.10 -15.04
C VAL A 252 -4.79 20.23 -14.78
N ILE A 253 -5.60 20.58 -13.79
CA ILE A 253 -6.81 19.84 -13.40
C ILE A 253 -7.99 20.79 -13.56
N ASN A 254 -8.84 20.54 -14.55
CA ASN A 254 -10.05 21.33 -14.77
C ASN A 254 -11.24 20.64 -14.13
N LEU A 255 -11.92 21.34 -13.22
CA LEU A 255 -13.06 20.86 -12.45
C LEU A 255 -14.30 21.72 -12.74
N SER A 256 -15.46 21.20 -12.39
CA SER A 256 -16.72 21.96 -12.36
C SER A 256 -17.42 21.77 -11.01
N GLY A 257 -18.47 22.56 -10.73
CA GLY A 257 -19.24 22.51 -9.47
C GLY A 257 -18.94 23.65 -8.49
N PRO A 258 -19.37 23.55 -7.21
CA PRO A 258 -19.41 24.68 -6.28
C PRO A 258 -18.05 24.96 -5.61
N LEU A 259 -17.00 25.10 -6.42
CA LEU A 259 -15.63 25.37 -5.96
C LEU A 259 -15.42 26.86 -5.65
N LEU A 260 -16.12 27.77 -6.34
CA LEU A 260 -15.95 29.22 -6.17
C LEU A 260 -16.41 29.72 -4.79
N SER A 261 -17.32 29.00 -4.12
CA SER A 261 -17.84 29.34 -2.79
C SER A 261 -16.95 28.91 -1.62
N LEU A 262 -15.88 28.15 -1.87
CA LEU A 262 -14.98 27.68 -0.81
C LEU A 262 -14.25 28.86 -0.13
N ASP A 263 -14.15 28.81 1.20
CA ASP A 263 -13.30 29.73 1.95
C ASP A 263 -11.80 29.38 1.80
N LEU A 264 -10.90 30.19 2.39
CA LEU A 264 -9.45 29.97 2.29
C LEU A 264 -9.00 28.65 2.94
N THR A 265 -9.65 28.23 4.03
CA THR A 265 -9.31 26.99 4.75
C THR A 265 -9.74 25.79 3.94
N GLU A 266 -10.96 25.81 3.39
CA GLU A 266 -11.50 24.75 2.55
C GLU A 266 -10.73 24.61 1.24
N LYS A 267 -10.37 25.75 0.62
CA LYS A 267 -9.47 25.79 -0.54
C LYS A 267 -8.12 25.13 -0.23
N SER A 268 -7.51 25.50 0.91
CA SER A 268 -6.21 24.94 1.30
C SER A 268 -6.30 23.42 1.53
N ALA A 269 -7.40 22.94 2.10
CA ALA A 269 -7.65 21.52 2.34
C ALA A 269 -7.83 20.73 1.03
N LEU A 270 -8.62 21.25 0.07
CA LEU A 270 -8.78 20.68 -1.27
C LEU A 270 -7.43 20.58 -2.00
N VAL A 271 -6.68 21.68 -2.02
CA VAL A 271 -5.38 21.75 -2.69
C VAL A 271 -4.39 20.77 -2.05
N ALA A 272 -4.38 20.67 -0.71
CA ALA A 272 -3.55 19.69 -0.02
C ALA A 272 -3.91 18.25 -0.42
N GLN A 273 -5.19 17.88 -0.37
CA GLN A 273 -5.65 16.55 -0.79
C GLN A 273 -5.20 16.20 -2.21
N LEU A 274 -5.37 17.12 -3.18
CA LEU A 274 -4.90 16.95 -4.56
C LEU A 274 -3.38 16.82 -4.65
N ARG A 275 -2.66 17.78 -4.04
CA ARG A 275 -1.21 17.87 -4.08
C ARG A 275 -0.53 16.62 -3.55
N TYR A 276 -0.91 16.16 -2.36
CA TYR A 276 -0.30 14.99 -1.75
C TYR A 276 -0.66 13.70 -2.50
N SER A 277 -1.90 13.58 -2.98
CA SER A 277 -2.33 12.43 -3.80
C SER A 277 -1.63 12.36 -5.14
N LEU A 278 -1.25 13.47 -5.77
CA LEU A 278 -0.53 13.45 -7.04
C LEU A 278 0.99 13.34 -6.85
N THR A 279 1.54 14.01 -5.84
CA THR A 279 2.98 14.01 -5.57
C THR A 279 3.42 12.65 -5.00
N ASN A 280 2.75 12.13 -3.98
CA ASN A 280 3.19 10.87 -3.34
C ASN A 280 2.96 9.62 -4.21
N ASN A 281 2.35 9.78 -5.39
CA ASN A 281 2.26 8.76 -6.44
C ASN A 281 3.15 9.06 -7.66
N LYS A 282 4.14 9.94 -7.50
CA LYS A 282 5.14 10.34 -8.51
C LYS A 282 4.56 11.03 -9.77
N VAL A 283 3.29 11.46 -9.75
CA VAL A 283 2.62 12.13 -10.88
C VAL A 283 2.99 13.61 -10.97
N ALA A 284 3.02 14.29 -9.83
CA ALA A 284 3.29 15.74 -9.73
C ALA A 284 4.60 16.05 -8.98
N ASN A 285 5.54 15.10 -8.92
CA ASN A 285 6.85 15.32 -8.30
C ASN A 285 7.56 16.50 -8.96
N SER A 286 7.91 17.51 -8.16
CA SER A 286 8.58 18.72 -8.64
C SER A 286 7.81 19.47 -9.74
N ARG A 287 6.49 19.26 -9.86
CA ARG A 287 5.62 19.95 -10.81
C ARG A 287 4.65 20.90 -10.13
N THR A 288 4.33 21.99 -10.82
CA THR A 288 3.22 22.87 -10.46
C THR A 288 1.89 22.15 -10.65
N ILE A 289 0.94 22.33 -9.75
CA ILE A 289 -0.44 21.89 -9.96
C ILE A 289 -1.28 23.13 -10.19
N GLU A 290 -1.91 23.24 -11.35
CA GLU A 290 -2.91 24.26 -11.64
C GLU A 290 -4.29 23.64 -11.55
N VAL A 291 -5.16 24.24 -10.76
CA VAL A 291 -6.58 23.91 -10.71
C VAL A 291 -7.32 24.99 -11.48
N GLN A 292 -8.15 24.55 -12.43
CA GLN A 292 -9.08 25.38 -13.19
C GLN A 292 -10.52 25.03 -12.80
N VAL A 293 -11.42 26.00 -12.92
CA VAL A 293 -12.86 25.81 -12.79
C VAL A 293 -13.51 26.23 -14.10
N GLU A 294 -14.14 25.29 -14.79
CA GLU A 294 -14.78 25.52 -16.10
C GLU A 294 -13.83 26.16 -17.13
N GLY A 295 -12.54 25.80 -17.06
CA GLY A 295 -11.47 26.30 -17.93
C GLY A 295 -10.78 27.58 -17.44
N GLU A 296 -11.31 28.24 -16.41
CA GLU A 296 -10.71 29.46 -15.85
C GLU A 296 -9.73 29.13 -14.70
N PRO A 297 -8.53 29.75 -14.66
CA PRO A 297 -7.57 29.55 -13.57
C PRO A 297 -8.18 29.87 -12.20
N TYR A 298 -8.12 28.90 -11.29
CA TYR A 298 -8.67 29.02 -9.94
C TYR A 298 -7.58 29.02 -8.86
N TRP A 299 -6.62 28.11 -8.98
CA TRP A 299 -5.49 28.03 -8.04
C TRP A 299 -4.24 27.50 -8.72
N THR A 300 -3.08 27.94 -8.28
CA THR A 300 -1.79 27.37 -8.70
C THR A 300 -0.96 27.06 -7.47
N GLU A 301 -0.60 25.80 -7.32
CA GLU A 301 0.24 25.31 -6.25
C GLU A 301 1.66 25.06 -6.82
N PRO A 302 2.72 25.65 -6.25
CA PRO A 302 4.10 25.38 -6.66
C PRO A 302 4.58 24.00 -6.15
N PRO A 303 5.62 23.42 -6.77
CA PRO A 303 6.26 22.22 -6.24
C PRO A 303 6.88 22.50 -4.86
N ASN A 304 6.67 21.61 -3.90
CA ASN A 304 7.03 21.72 -2.47
C ASN A 304 6.09 22.60 -1.63
N PRO A 305 4.88 22.12 -1.32
CA PRO A 305 4.01 22.79 -0.35
C PRO A 305 4.64 22.77 1.05
N GLU A 306 4.20 23.67 1.92
CA GLU A 306 4.50 23.58 3.35
C GLU A 306 4.03 22.22 3.90
N ASN A 307 4.94 21.52 4.59
CA ASN A 307 4.74 20.14 5.05
C ASN A 307 3.80 20.01 6.27
N ARG A 308 2.95 21.03 6.52
CA ARG A 308 2.07 21.13 7.70
C ARG A 308 0.97 20.07 7.73
N TRP A 309 0.53 19.61 6.54
CA TRP A 309 -0.61 18.70 6.39
C TRP A 309 -0.31 17.23 6.74
N LEU A 310 0.95 16.80 6.60
CA LEU A 310 1.36 15.43 6.89
C LEU A 310 1.87 15.24 8.32
N ASP A 311 1.96 16.31 9.13
CA ASP A 311 2.49 16.25 10.50
C ASP A 311 3.77 15.39 10.58
N ASN A 312 4.81 15.82 9.87
CA ASN A 312 6.13 15.17 9.89
C ASN A 312 6.91 15.41 11.20
N GLY A 313 6.24 15.82 12.29
CA GLY A 313 6.85 15.99 13.61
C GLY A 313 7.33 14.68 14.26
N GLY A 314 7.34 13.55 13.52
CA GLY A 314 7.70 12.23 14.03
C GLY A 314 8.76 11.48 13.23
N ASN A 315 9.44 12.10 12.26
CA ASN A 315 10.46 11.39 11.48
C ASN A 315 11.86 11.43 12.10
N THR A 316 11.97 11.92 13.33
CA THR A 316 13.20 11.86 14.11
C THR A 316 13.30 10.46 14.72
N PRO A 317 14.25 9.61 14.29
CA PRO A 317 14.42 8.29 14.87
C PRO A 317 15.01 8.44 16.27
N PHE A 318 14.41 7.76 17.24
CA PHE A 318 14.99 7.59 18.56
C PHE A 318 15.38 6.14 18.77
N TYR A 319 16.45 5.90 19.51
CA TYR A 319 16.81 4.57 19.96
C TYR A 319 17.31 4.63 21.40
N THR A 320 17.35 3.49 22.07
CA THR A 320 17.93 3.40 23.41
C THR A 320 19.12 2.47 23.43
N SER A 321 20.14 2.83 24.20
CA SER A 321 21.34 2.02 24.38
C SER A 321 21.87 2.24 25.79
N LYS A 322 22.09 1.16 26.55
CA LYS A 322 22.63 1.20 27.92
C LYS A 322 21.87 2.16 28.86
N GLY A 323 20.54 2.19 28.76
CA GLY A 323 19.68 3.06 29.58
C GLY A 323 19.65 4.53 29.16
N VAL A 324 20.25 4.88 28.02
CA VAL A 324 20.25 6.24 27.44
C VAL A 324 19.34 6.29 26.23
N VAL A 325 18.52 7.34 26.13
CA VAL A 325 17.75 7.67 24.94
C VAL A 325 18.59 8.54 24.02
N HIS A 326 18.68 8.13 22.76
CA HIS A 326 19.41 8.84 21.72
C HIS A 326 18.45 9.28 20.62
N VAL A 327 18.74 10.43 20.04
CA VAL A 327 18.12 10.95 18.83
C VAL A 327 19.10 10.76 17.67
N MET A 328 18.66 10.16 16.58
CA MET A 328 19.49 10.03 15.38
C MET A 328 19.68 11.38 14.69
N SER A 329 20.90 11.63 14.23
CA SER A 329 21.25 12.78 13.41
C SER A 329 21.53 12.34 11.97
N ASN A 330 21.41 13.27 11.02
CA ASN A 330 21.74 13.01 9.61
C ASN A 330 23.24 12.75 9.38
N GLU A 331 24.09 12.98 10.38
CA GLU A 331 25.55 12.78 10.33
C GLU A 331 25.98 11.41 10.91
N GLY A 332 25.02 10.52 11.20
CA GLY A 332 25.27 9.16 11.63
C GLY A 332 25.00 8.93 13.11
N ALA A 333 26.05 8.96 13.95
CA ALA A 333 25.94 8.57 15.36
C ALA A 333 24.88 9.42 16.09
N GLY A 334 23.90 8.76 16.71
CA GLY A 334 22.84 9.46 17.44
C GLY A 334 23.37 10.13 18.70
N VAL A 335 22.85 11.32 18.98
CA VAL A 335 23.22 12.15 20.14
C VAL A 335 22.29 11.81 21.29
N ALA A 336 22.78 11.81 22.54
CA ALA A 336 21.90 11.67 23.70
C ALA A 336 20.86 12.81 23.72
N VAL A 337 19.62 12.49 24.08
CA VAL A 337 18.56 13.51 24.20
C VAL A 337 18.85 14.45 25.38
N GLN A 338 18.22 15.62 25.41
CA GLN A 338 18.35 16.52 26.55
C GLN A 338 17.62 15.97 27.78
N GLY A 339 18.13 16.34 28.96
CA GLY A 339 17.53 15.97 30.24
C GLY A 339 17.92 14.58 30.73
N PRO A 340 17.23 14.09 31.78
CA PRO A 340 17.65 12.90 32.54
C PRO A 340 17.50 11.58 31.75
N ALA A 341 16.87 11.61 30.59
CA ALA A 341 16.79 10.46 29.69
C ALA A 341 18.00 10.34 28.75
N GLY A 342 18.79 11.40 28.61
CA GLY A 342 20.09 11.37 27.94
C GLY A 342 21.23 10.89 28.83
N GLU A 343 20.95 10.64 30.11
CA GLU A 343 21.95 10.21 31.09
C GLU A 343 21.88 8.69 31.29
N PRO A 344 23.03 7.99 31.43
CA PRO A 344 23.03 6.55 31.64
C PRO A 344 22.42 6.18 32.99
N ASN A 345 21.35 5.39 32.97
CA ASN A 345 20.78 4.83 34.18
C ASN A 345 20.29 3.38 33.94
N PRO A 346 20.88 2.38 34.62
CA PRO A 346 20.55 0.97 34.43
C PRO A 346 19.21 0.54 35.04
N GLU A 347 18.59 1.37 35.89
CA GLU A 347 17.28 1.09 36.48
C GLU A 347 16.13 1.31 35.49
N PHE A 348 16.38 2.08 34.43
CA PHE A 348 15.39 2.38 33.40
C PHE A 348 15.56 1.47 32.18
N GLY A 349 14.46 0.82 31.79
CA GLY A 349 14.37 0.02 30.58
C GLY A 349 13.01 0.18 29.91
N ALA A 350 12.82 -0.48 28.75
CA ALA A 350 11.56 -0.48 28.00
C ALA A 350 10.98 0.95 27.81
N PHE A 351 11.73 1.79 27.10
CA PHE A 351 11.38 3.19 26.93
C PHE A 351 10.25 3.39 25.91
N ALA A 352 9.39 4.38 26.15
CA ALA A 352 8.36 4.81 25.22
C ALA A 352 8.29 6.34 25.15
N LEU A 353 8.21 6.88 23.94
CA LEU A 353 8.20 8.32 23.68
C LEU A 353 6.79 8.79 23.31
N SER A 354 6.39 9.92 23.89
CA SER A 354 5.12 10.59 23.59
C SER A 354 5.23 11.42 22.30
N LYS A 355 4.15 11.40 21.50
CA LYS A 355 4.01 12.21 20.28
C LYS A 355 3.46 13.60 20.63
N GLN A 356 4.21 14.43 21.36
CA GLN A 356 3.84 15.84 21.59
C GLN A 356 4.86 16.79 20.94
N GLN A 357 4.36 17.77 20.18
CA GLN A 357 5.19 18.68 19.34
C GLN A 357 6.03 19.69 20.14
N THR A 358 5.67 19.98 21.39
CA THR A 358 6.29 21.08 22.18
C THR A 358 6.99 20.61 23.44
N SER A 359 6.73 19.39 23.92
CA SER A 359 7.36 18.80 25.11
C SER A 359 7.27 17.29 25.05
N ALA A 360 8.19 16.65 24.31
CA ALA A 360 8.23 15.20 24.24
C ALA A 360 8.47 14.63 25.66
N LEU A 361 7.58 13.75 26.09
CA LEU A 361 7.73 12.97 27.30
C LEU A 361 8.32 11.60 26.96
N VAL A 362 9.15 11.08 27.85
CA VAL A 362 9.63 9.70 27.79
C VAL A 362 9.15 8.97 29.03
N ALA A 363 8.57 7.79 28.82
CA ALA A 363 8.27 6.83 29.86
C ALA A 363 9.34 5.74 29.85
N ALA A 364 9.69 5.22 31.02
CA ALA A 364 10.57 4.08 31.20
C ALA A 364 10.06 3.19 32.33
N ARG A 365 10.18 1.88 32.15
CA ARG A 365 9.88 0.91 33.21
C ARG A 365 11.08 0.80 34.16
N THR A 366 10.76 0.77 35.45
CA THR A 366 11.69 0.46 36.55
C THR A 366 11.29 -0.86 37.21
N SER A 367 12.03 -1.30 38.22
CA SER A 367 11.64 -2.45 39.06
C SER A 367 10.40 -2.20 39.92
N THR A 368 9.99 -0.94 40.09
CA THR A 368 8.91 -0.51 40.98
C THR A 368 7.71 0.10 40.26
N GLY A 369 7.80 0.34 38.95
CA GLY A 369 6.72 0.97 38.21
C GLY A 369 7.11 1.50 36.83
N VAL A 370 6.38 2.51 36.39
CA VAL A 370 6.70 3.33 35.21
C VAL A 370 6.95 4.76 35.65
N SER A 371 8.08 5.31 35.21
CA SER A 371 8.45 6.70 35.43
C SER A 371 8.43 7.48 34.14
N VAL A 372 8.12 8.77 34.23
CA VAL A 372 8.06 9.70 33.10
C VAL A 372 9.01 10.88 33.35
N ALA A 373 9.68 11.34 32.30
CA ALA A 373 10.46 12.58 32.29
C ALA A 373 10.17 13.39 31.02
N ALA A 374 10.32 14.71 31.12
CA ALA A 374 10.36 15.59 29.95
C ALA A 374 11.76 15.56 29.33
N LEU A 375 11.83 15.61 28.00
CA LEU A 375 13.10 15.76 27.26
C LEU A 375 13.58 17.22 27.25
N THR A 376 13.78 17.79 28.44
CA THR A 376 14.30 19.14 28.64
C THR A 376 15.42 19.11 29.67
N PRO A 377 16.36 20.08 29.68
CA PRO A 377 17.45 20.13 30.65
C PRO A 377 16.97 20.14 32.12
N GLU A 378 15.78 20.70 32.37
CA GLU A 378 15.17 20.81 33.70
C GLU A 378 14.28 19.61 34.05
N GLY A 379 14.12 18.65 33.12
CA GLY A 379 13.29 17.47 33.29
C GLY A 379 13.74 16.60 34.46
N ARG A 380 12.81 15.89 35.08
CA ARG A 380 13.08 14.94 36.17
C ARG A 380 12.24 13.70 35.98
N TRP A 381 12.82 12.53 36.28
CA TRP A 381 12.06 11.29 36.36
C TRP A 381 11.08 11.34 37.52
N GLN A 382 9.82 11.06 37.24
CA GLN A 382 8.74 10.95 38.21
C GLN A 382 8.02 9.63 38.01
N GLN A 383 7.93 8.80 39.04
CA GLN A 383 7.12 7.57 38.98
C GLN A 383 5.65 7.96 38.93
N VAL A 384 4.96 7.53 37.88
CA VAL A 384 3.54 7.87 37.62
C VAL A 384 2.62 6.66 37.74
N ILE A 385 3.16 5.45 37.63
CA ILE A 385 2.44 4.19 37.80
C ILE A 385 3.29 3.28 38.68
N GLU A 386 2.70 2.69 39.72
CA GLU A 386 3.36 1.73 40.60
C GLU A 386 3.03 0.30 40.17
N GLY A 387 4.00 -0.60 40.25
CA GLY A 387 3.81 -2.02 39.94
C GLY A 387 5.09 -2.73 39.57
N THR A 388 5.21 -4.01 39.95
CA THR A 388 6.42 -4.81 39.72
C THR A 388 6.31 -5.73 38.49
N GLU A 389 5.09 -6.00 38.01
CA GLU A 389 4.82 -6.90 36.87
C GLU A 389 4.10 -6.21 35.70
N LEU A 390 4.53 -4.99 35.39
CA LEU A 390 3.95 -4.17 34.32
C LEU A 390 4.48 -4.56 32.93
N THR A 391 3.61 -4.54 31.91
CA THR A 391 4.05 -4.55 30.51
C THR A 391 4.88 -3.32 30.19
N ASP A 392 5.60 -3.36 29.07
CA ASP A 392 6.32 -2.20 28.57
C ASP A 392 5.34 -1.03 28.35
N PRO A 393 5.69 0.20 28.77
CA PRO A 393 4.81 1.35 28.62
C PRO A 393 4.58 1.68 27.13
N THR A 394 3.41 2.21 26.82
CA THR A 394 3.07 2.71 25.49
C THR A 394 2.30 4.01 25.59
N TRP A 395 2.52 4.92 24.64
CA TRP A 395 1.77 6.17 24.56
C TRP A 395 0.72 6.07 23.46
N HIS A 396 -0.51 6.43 23.78
CA HIS A 396 -1.54 6.68 22.79
C HIS A 396 -1.33 8.05 22.11
N ARG A 397 -1.94 8.21 20.93
CA ARG A 397 -1.84 9.45 20.13
C ARG A 397 -2.44 10.69 20.81
N ASP A 398 -3.34 10.49 21.77
CA ASP A 398 -3.95 11.55 22.59
C ASP A 398 -3.03 12.00 23.75
N GLY A 399 -1.88 11.35 23.93
CA GLY A 399 -0.95 11.62 25.02
C GLY A 399 -1.22 10.79 26.28
N SER A 400 -2.15 9.83 26.25
CA SER A 400 -2.37 8.90 27.37
C SER A 400 -1.26 7.86 27.47
N LEU A 401 -0.73 7.63 28.68
CA LEU A 401 0.25 6.57 28.97
C LEU A 401 -0.47 5.30 29.41
N TRP A 402 -0.10 4.17 28.80
CA TRP A 402 -0.69 2.87 29.05
C TRP A 402 0.36 1.83 29.42
N THR A 403 0.04 1.02 30.42
CA THR A 403 0.71 -0.23 30.76
C THR A 403 -0.33 -1.19 31.33
N PHE A 404 -0.05 -2.49 31.27
CA PHE A 404 -0.92 -3.52 31.81
C PHE A 404 -0.21 -4.23 32.96
N ASP A 405 -0.89 -4.34 34.09
CA ASP A 405 -0.42 -5.10 35.24
C ASP A 405 -0.72 -6.60 35.04
N LYS A 406 0.33 -7.39 34.83
CA LYS A 406 0.22 -8.83 34.60
C LYS A 406 -0.17 -9.60 35.86
N HIS A 407 -0.06 -8.99 37.03
CA HIS A 407 -0.48 -9.60 38.28
C HIS A 407 -2.01 -9.79 38.34
N ASN A 408 -2.76 -8.97 37.59
CA ASN A 408 -4.21 -9.07 37.49
C ASN A 408 -4.60 -10.24 36.58
N HIS A 409 -4.55 -11.46 37.12
CA HIS A 409 -5.24 -12.63 36.58
C HIS A 409 -6.77 -12.48 36.74
N MET A 410 -7.38 -11.51 36.06
CA MET A 410 -8.83 -11.53 35.84
C MET A 410 -9.10 -12.32 34.56
N VAL A 411 -9.50 -13.58 34.75
CA VAL A 411 -10.02 -14.49 33.71
C VAL A 411 -11.34 -13.99 33.16
#